data_AF-A0A435EAD2-F1
#
_entry.id   AF-A0A435EAD2-F1
#
_cell.length_a   1.000
_cell.length_b   1.000
_cell.length_c   1.000
_cell.angle_alpha   90.00
_cell.angle_beta   90.00
_cell.angle_gamma   90.00
#
_symmetry.space_group_name_H-M   'P 1'
#
loop_
_entity.id
_entity.type
_entity.pdbx_description
1 polymer ?
#
loop_
_entity_poly.entity_id
_entity_poly.type
_entity_poly.pdbx_seq_one_letter_code
_entity_poly.pdbx_strand_id
1 'polypeptide(L)'
;MAARIRLKQLPGLYAISRLEAGHGIPDWADGPGFVSITRTEDELSITCLQERVPASVRHDSDWVAFKFEGPFAFGETGIVLS
;
A
#
# COMPACT_ATOMS: atom_id res chain seq x y z
N MET A 1 4.84 -15.09 -24.49
CA MET A 1 4.13 -15.85 -23.43
C MET A 1 3.92 -14.91 -22.26
N ALA A 2 2.72 -14.89 -21.64
CA ALA A 2 2.48 -14.11 -20.44
C ALA A 2 3.31 -14.66 -19.27
N ALA A 3 3.85 -13.78 -18.42
CA ALA A 3 4.57 -14.19 -17.22
C ALA A 3 3.59 -14.84 -16.23
N ARG A 4 3.99 -15.95 -15.59
CA ARG A 4 3.17 -16.58 -14.55
C ARG A 4 3.67 -16.11 -13.19
N ILE A 5 2.96 -15.15 -12.62
CA ILE A 5 3.31 -14.52 -11.35
C ILE A 5 2.62 -15.24 -10.19
N ARG A 6 3.36 -15.55 -9.12
CA ARG A 6 2.76 -16.00 -7.86
C ARG A 6 2.43 -14.79 -7.00
N LEU A 7 1.17 -14.70 -6.61
CA LEU A 7 0.67 -13.68 -5.69
C LEU A 7 0.47 -14.32 -4.31
N LYS A 8 1.12 -13.74 -3.30
CA LYS A 8 0.88 -14.08 -1.90
C LYS A 8 0.01 -13.01 -1.27
N GLN A 9 -1.17 -13.40 -0.81
CA GLN A 9 -2.01 -12.52 0.00
C GLN A 9 -1.29 -12.18 1.31
N LEU A 10 -1.29 -10.89 1.66
CA LEU A 10 -0.79 -10.42 2.94
C LEU A 10 -1.88 -10.54 4.00
N PRO A 11 -1.52 -10.88 5.25
CA PRO A 11 -2.50 -10.92 6.34
C PRO A 11 -3.00 -9.52 6.68
N GLY A 12 -4.22 -9.48 7.20
CA GLY A 12 -4.89 -8.25 7.64
C GLY A 12 -5.68 -7.55 6.54
N LEU A 13 -6.48 -6.58 6.98
CA LEU A 13 -7.18 -5.64 6.12
C LEU A 13 -6.43 -4.31 6.14
N TYR A 14 -6.35 -3.68 4.99
CA TYR A 14 -5.64 -2.44 4.76
C TYR A 14 -6.63 -1.31 4.52
N ALA A 15 -6.18 -0.09 4.78
CA ALA A 15 -6.91 1.11 4.45
C ALA A 15 -6.01 2.08 3.69
N ILE A 16 -6.61 2.82 2.77
CA ILE A 16 -5.96 3.91 2.02
C ILE A 16 -6.48 5.22 2.60
N SER A 17 -5.61 5.90 3.34
CA SER A 17 -5.91 7.18 4.00
C SER A 17 -5.41 8.34 3.15
N ARG A 18 -6.22 9.40 3.08
CA ARG A 18 -5.84 10.65 2.42
C ARG A 18 -5.67 11.76 3.45
N LEU A 19 -4.50 12.40 3.43
CA LEU A 19 -4.16 13.57 4.23
C LEU A 19 -3.75 14.73 3.31
N GLU A 20 -3.70 15.93 3.87
CA GLU A 20 -3.24 17.12 3.16
C GLU A 20 -1.77 17.02 2.73
N ALA A 21 -1.41 17.61 1.59
CA ALA A 21 -0.06 17.56 1.01
C ALA A 21 1.05 18.06 1.94
N GLY A 22 0.74 19.05 2.79
CA GLY A 22 1.67 19.62 3.77
C GLY A 22 1.70 18.88 5.12
N HIS A 23 0.85 17.87 5.31
CA HIS A 23 0.78 17.15 6.58
C HIS A 23 2.06 16.34 6.81
N GLY A 24 2.60 16.35 8.03
CA GLY A 24 3.70 15.48 8.43
C GLY A 24 3.32 14.00 8.29
N ILE A 25 4.31 13.11 8.20
CA ILE A 25 4.02 11.67 8.25
C ILE A 25 3.59 11.35 9.69
N PRO A 26 2.35 10.88 9.92
CA PRO A 26 1.87 10.61 11.26
C PRO A 26 2.46 9.31 11.81
N ASP A 27 2.60 9.22 13.14
CA ASP A 27 3.24 8.08 13.81
C ASP A 27 2.51 6.75 13.58
N TRP A 28 1.21 6.78 13.28
CA TRP A 28 0.43 5.57 12.97
C TRP A 28 0.71 5.01 11.57
N ALA A 29 1.37 5.77 10.68
CA ALA A 29 1.61 5.38 9.29
C ALA A 29 2.63 4.24 9.18
N ASP A 30 3.73 4.32 9.93
CA ASP A 30 4.79 3.31 9.95
C ASP A 30 4.58 2.29 11.08
N GLY A 31 4.76 1.01 10.79
CA GLY A 31 4.41 -0.08 11.70
C GLY A 31 4.19 -1.42 10.98
N PRO A 32 3.60 -2.41 11.67
CA PRO A 32 3.42 -3.75 11.12
C PRO A 32 2.62 -3.80 9.81
N GLY A 33 2.89 -4.82 9.01
CA GLY A 33 2.22 -5.07 7.74
C GLY A 33 2.84 -4.31 6.57
N PHE A 34 2.14 -4.32 5.43
CA PHE A 34 2.52 -3.50 4.29
C PHE A 34 2.25 -2.01 4.57
N VAL A 35 3.23 -1.17 4.21
CA VAL A 35 3.14 0.29 4.33
C VAL A 35 3.53 0.91 2.99
N SER A 36 2.70 1.82 2.50
CA SER A 36 3.04 2.73 1.40
C SER A 36 2.72 4.15 1.84
N ILE A 37 3.70 5.04 1.75
CA ILE A 37 3.55 6.46 2.06
C ILE A 37 3.94 7.22 0.81
N THR A 38 2.95 7.78 0.13
CA THR A 38 3.14 8.49 -1.14
C THR A 38 2.73 9.93 -0.95
N ARG A 39 3.67 10.85 -1.17
CA ARG A 39 3.40 12.29 -1.15
C ARG A 39 3.45 12.84 -2.55
N THR A 40 2.44 13.63 -2.89
CA THR A 40 2.37 14.45 -4.10
C THR A 40 2.25 15.92 -3.71
N GLU A 41 2.13 16.80 -4.70
CA GLU A 41 1.82 18.22 -4.47
C GLU A 41 0.39 18.43 -3.92
N ASP A 42 -0.51 17.48 -4.18
CA ASP A 42 -1.94 17.59 -3.84
C ASP A 42 -2.31 16.85 -2.54
N GLU A 43 -1.58 15.80 -2.17
CA GLU A 43 -1.93 14.97 -1.01
C GLU A 43 -0.79 14.15 -0.42
N LEU A 44 -1.03 13.64 0.77
CA LEU A 44 -0.29 12.54 1.38
C LEU A 44 -1.21 11.31 1.47
N SER A 45 -0.93 10.31 0.64
CA SER A 45 -1.64 9.03 0.61
C SER A 45 -0.87 7.99 1.42
N ILE A 46 -1.56 7.34 2.37
CA ILE A 46 -0.98 6.35 3.27
C ILE A 46 -1.79 5.07 3.18
N THR A 47 -1.14 3.98 2.76
CA THR A 47 -1.70 2.63 2.83
C THR A 47 -1.04 1.88 3.97
N CYS A 48 -1.82 1.45 4.96
CA CYS A 48 -1.36 0.62 6.06
C CYS A 48 -2.49 -0.28 6.59
N LEU A 49 -2.24 -1.09 7.63
CA LEU A 49 -3.29 -1.90 8.26
C LEU A 49 -4.41 -1.00 8.78
N GLN A 50 -5.66 -1.34 8.48
CA GLN A 50 -6.81 -0.48 8.79
C GLN A 50 -6.99 -0.22 10.29
N GLU A 51 -6.60 -1.18 11.14
CA GLU A 51 -6.65 -1.05 12.60
C GLU A 51 -5.74 0.06 13.15
N ARG A 52 -4.74 0.49 12.37
CA ARG A 52 -3.85 1.60 12.75
C ARG A 52 -4.40 2.96 12.38
N VAL A 53 -5.39 3.03 11.48
CA VAL A 53 -5.93 4.30 11.01
C VAL A 53 -6.88 4.87 12.06
N PRO A 54 -6.64 6.09 12.58
CA PRO A 54 -7.57 6.71 13.52
C PRO A 54 -8.93 6.96 12.87
N ALA A 55 -10.01 6.78 13.62
CA ALA A 55 -11.39 6.96 13.12
C ALA A 55 -11.69 8.38 12.60
N SER A 56 -10.90 9.38 13.00
CA SER A 56 -11.00 10.76 12.53
C SER A 56 -10.35 11.00 11.16
N VAL A 57 -9.53 10.07 10.67
CA VAL A 57 -8.85 10.19 9.37
C VAL A 57 -9.75 9.67 8.27
N ARG A 58 -9.89 10.46 7.19
CA ARG A 58 -10.61 10.02 6.00
C ARG A 58 -9.81 8.90 5.31
N HIS A 59 -10.45 7.74 5.19
CA HIS A 59 -9.84 6.57 4.55
C HIS A 59 -10.89 5.71 3.84
N ASP A 60 -10.40 4.87 2.94
CA ASP A 60 -11.13 3.76 2.32
C ASP A 60 -10.63 2.44 2.94
N SER A 61 -11.52 1.61 3.48
CA SER A 61 -11.21 0.44 4.33
C SER A 61 -11.37 -0.89 3.61
N ASP A 62 -11.09 -2.00 4.31
CA ASP A 62 -11.36 -3.37 3.88
C ASP A 62 -10.59 -3.82 2.62
N TRP A 63 -9.42 -3.21 2.37
CA TRP A 63 -8.53 -3.60 1.28
C TRP A 63 -7.74 -4.86 1.61
N VAL A 64 -7.50 -5.69 0.60
CA VAL A 64 -6.61 -6.86 0.69
C VAL A 64 -5.35 -6.60 -0.14
N ALA A 65 -4.18 -6.73 0.48
CA ALA A 65 -2.90 -6.56 -0.20
C ALA A 65 -2.34 -7.89 -0.71
N PHE A 66 -1.73 -7.88 -1.89
CA PHE A 66 -1.01 -9.00 -2.46
C PHE A 66 0.45 -8.61 -2.73
N LYS A 67 1.36 -9.53 -2.41
CA LYS A 67 2.79 -9.42 -2.74
C LYS A 67 3.11 -10.34 -3.91
N PHE A 68 3.82 -9.79 -4.88
CA PHE A 68 4.42 -10.57 -5.97
C PHE A 68 5.61 -11.37 -5.41
N GLU A 69 5.59 -12.70 -5.55
CA GLU A 69 6.67 -13.56 -5.08
C GLU A 69 7.75 -13.74 -6.16
N GLY A 70 8.88 -13.05 -5.95
CA GLY A 70 10.06 -13.12 -6.82
C GLY A 70 11.00 -14.31 -6.56
N PRO A 71 12.18 -14.33 -7.20
CA PRO A 71 12.91 -13.15 -7.70
C PRO A 71 12.43 -12.64 -9.05
N PHE A 72 12.43 -11.31 -9.22
CA PHE A 72 12.27 -10.62 -10.52
C PHE A 72 13.55 -9.87 -10.83
N ALA A 73 14.08 -10.01 -12.05
CA ALA A 73 15.20 -9.16 -12.45
C ALA A 73 14.73 -7.71 -12.61
N PHE A 74 15.62 -6.74 -12.32
CA PHE A 74 15.29 -5.31 -12.29
C PHE A 74 14.75 -4.75 -13.63
N GLY A 75 15.00 -5.46 -14.75
CA GLY A 75 14.52 -5.10 -16.08
C GLY A 75 13.31 -5.90 -16.58
N GLU A 76 12.69 -6.72 -15.73
CA GLU A 76 11.49 -7.47 -16.13
C GLU A 76 10.30 -6.51 -16.31
N THR A 77 9.78 -6.51 -17.52
CA THR A 77 8.60 -5.72 -17.91
C THR A 77 7.40 -6.65 -18.08
N GLY A 78 6.19 -6.10 -17.98
CA GLY A 78 4.96 -6.87 -18.17
C GLY A 78 4.49 -7.69 -16.97
N ILE A 79 5.20 -7.68 -15.83
CA ILE A 79 4.78 -8.36 -14.58
C ILE A 79 3.42 -7.86 -14.08
N VAL A 80 3.17 -6.55 -14.17
CA VAL A 80 1.88 -5.96 -13.75
C VAL A 80 0.77 -6.22 -14.76
N LEU A 81 1.12 -6.43 -16.04
CA LEU A 81 0.17 -6.64 -17.14
C LEU A 81 -0.31 -8.09 -17.26
N SER A 82 0.51 -9.05 -16.81
CA SER A 82 0.35 -10.50 -17.06
C SER A 82 -0.78 -11.17 -16.30
#